data_AF-A0A3S5IVE4-F1
#
_entry.id   AF-A0A3S5IVE4-F1
#
_cell.length_a   1.000
_cell.length_b   1.000
_cell.length_c   1.000
_cell.angle_alpha   90.00
_cell.angle_beta   90.00
_cell.angle_gamma   90.00
#
_symmetry.space_group_name_H-M   'P 1'
#
loop_
_entity.id
_entity.type
_entity.pdbx_description
1 polymer ?
#
loop_
_entity_poly.entity_id
_entity_poly.type
_entity_poly.pdbx_seq_one_letter_code
_entity_poly.pdbx_strand_id
1 'polypeptide(L)'
;MNKNKMLIFFVCLLFLTSCIGSSLTSIAGNAAISKKGFEGSYEDTIIYTKIKTILLKFKLTSFSNISVIVFNGEVLLTGVIQDGIDRLRIIKKIWEIKGVNTIYNEIVIEKNYSIYQKSKDVILNSKIKTFILFNKKILSNNYSIDTYKGIVYLIGVSESLEEMQEIENYIKNIDGVKKLVSFVKQVR
;
A
#
# COMPACT_ATOMS: atom_id res chain seq x y z
N MET A 1 20.52 17.83 37.20
CA MET A 1 20.24 16.87 36.10
C MET A 1 21.45 15.95 35.99
N ASN A 2 21.32 14.66 36.38
CA ASN A 2 22.47 13.79 36.62
C ASN A 2 23.27 13.53 35.34
N LYS A 3 24.61 13.65 35.41
CA LYS A 3 25.56 13.40 34.30
C LYS A 3 25.29 12.07 33.58
N ASN A 4 24.87 11.03 34.32
CA ASN A 4 24.53 9.72 33.76
C ASN A 4 23.27 9.73 32.88
N LYS A 5 22.25 10.56 33.20
CA LYS A 5 21.06 10.71 32.36
C LYS A 5 21.36 11.47 31.07
N MET A 6 22.29 12.44 31.11
CA MET A 6 22.76 13.15 29.93
C MET A 6 23.59 12.25 29.00
N LEU A 7 24.42 11.38 29.58
CA LEU A 7 25.21 10.39 28.84
C LEU A 7 24.32 9.37 28.12
N ILE A 8 23.28 8.85 28.80
CA ILE A 8 22.31 7.91 28.21
C ILE A 8 21.53 8.57 27.07
N PHE A 9 21.12 9.82 27.22
CA PHE A 9 20.44 10.58 26.17
C PHE A 9 21.33 10.80 24.94
N PHE A 10 22.62 11.09 25.15
CA PHE A 10 23.60 11.27 24.07
C PHE A 10 23.94 9.95 23.36
N VAL A 11 24.03 8.83 24.09
CA VAL A 11 24.25 7.49 23.53
C VAL A 11 23.05 7.03 22.69
N CYS A 12 21.82 7.30 23.14
CA CYS A 12 20.61 7.05 22.32
C CYS A 12 20.59 7.85 21.02
N LEU A 13 21.17 9.07 21.02
CA LEU A 13 21.24 9.92 19.83
C LEU A 13 22.12 9.35 18.72
N LEU A 14 23.15 8.57 19.09
CA LEU A 14 24.08 7.93 18.15
C LEU A 14 23.48 6.72 17.41
N PHE A 15 22.39 6.14 17.91
CA PHE A 15 21.67 5.05 17.23
C PHE A 15 20.60 5.53 16.24
N LEU A 16 20.37 6.85 16.14
CA LEU A 16 19.33 7.41 15.26
C LEU A 16 19.86 7.85 13.87
N THR A 17 21.17 7.78 13.62
CA THR A 17 21.79 8.28 12.37
C THR A 17 22.10 7.20 11.33
N SER A 18 21.81 5.93 11.60
CA SER A 18 22.06 4.80 10.69
C SER A 18 20.89 4.47 9.76
N CYS A 19 20.22 5.50 9.20
CA CYS A 19 19.19 5.30 8.17
C CYS A 19 19.30 6.31 7.02
N ILE A 20 20.52 6.58 6.55
CA ILE A 20 20.76 7.43 5.36
C ILE A 20 21.59 6.68 4.28
N GLY A 21 22.07 5.46 4.57
CA GLY A 21 23.09 4.77 3.76
C GLY A 21 22.67 3.48 3.03
N SER A 22 21.40 3.27 2.71
CA SER A 22 20.94 2.03 2.05
C SER A 22 20.00 2.28 0.87
N SER A 23 20.28 3.29 0.05
CA SER A 23 19.54 3.58 -1.18
C SER A 23 20.16 2.99 -2.46
N LEU A 24 21.31 2.30 -2.41
CA LEU A 24 22.01 1.88 -3.65
C LEU A 24 22.38 0.41 -3.77
N THR A 25 22.40 -0.40 -2.71
CA THR A 25 22.77 -1.84 -2.82
C THR A 25 21.59 -2.81 -2.80
N SER A 26 20.37 -2.36 -2.52
CA SER A 26 19.17 -3.21 -2.50
C SER A 26 18.42 -3.28 -3.83
N ILE A 27 18.73 -2.39 -4.79
CA ILE A 27 18.02 -2.34 -6.08
C ILE A 27 18.40 -3.51 -7.01
N ALA A 28 19.65 -4.00 -6.96
CA ALA A 28 20.11 -5.05 -7.86
C ALA A 28 19.60 -6.46 -7.49
N GLY A 29 19.40 -6.76 -6.20
CA GLY A 29 18.95 -8.08 -5.75
C GLY A 29 17.45 -8.32 -5.93
N ASN A 30 16.62 -7.28 -5.73
CA ASN A 30 15.16 -7.42 -5.76
C ASN A 30 14.55 -7.48 -7.18
N ALA A 31 15.28 -7.01 -8.20
CA ALA A 31 14.81 -6.99 -9.58
C ALA A 31 14.79 -8.39 -10.23
N ALA A 32 15.69 -9.29 -9.82
CA ALA A 32 15.77 -10.64 -10.39
C ALA A 32 14.71 -11.62 -9.83
N ILE A 33 14.11 -11.31 -8.67
CA ILE A 33 13.16 -12.20 -7.97
C ILE A 33 11.70 -11.78 -8.22
N SER A 34 11.48 -10.60 -8.81
CA SER A 34 10.13 -10.10 -9.06
C SER A 34 9.74 -10.32 -10.52
N LYS A 35 8.64 -11.03 -10.78
CA LYS A 35 8.03 -11.13 -12.13
C LYS A 35 7.63 -9.76 -12.71
N LYS A 36 7.54 -8.73 -11.86
CA LYS A 36 7.16 -7.36 -12.23
C LYS A 36 8.14 -6.65 -13.19
N GLY A 37 9.38 -7.14 -13.30
CA GLY A 37 10.41 -6.52 -14.15
C GLY A 37 10.79 -5.11 -13.70
N PHE A 38 11.98 -4.64 -14.10
CA PHE A 38 12.45 -3.28 -13.79
C PHE A 38 11.58 -2.20 -14.48
N GLU A 39 11.04 -2.50 -15.66
CA GLU A 39 10.31 -1.56 -16.51
C GLU A 39 8.86 -1.32 -16.05
N GLY A 40 8.13 -2.39 -15.67
CA GLY A 40 6.77 -2.27 -15.12
C GLY A 40 6.72 -1.54 -13.78
N SER A 41 7.75 -1.71 -12.94
CA SER A 41 7.88 -0.95 -11.69
C SER A 41 8.13 0.55 -11.92
N TYR A 42 8.78 0.93 -13.02
CA TYR A 42 9.04 2.32 -13.36
C TYR A 42 7.78 3.02 -13.89
N GLU A 43 7.04 2.38 -14.80
CA GLU A 43 5.77 2.90 -15.31
C GLU A 43 4.73 3.11 -14.20
N ASP A 44 4.59 2.13 -13.31
CA ASP A 44 3.70 2.22 -12.15
C ASP A 44 4.06 3.39 -11.24
N THR A 45 5.36 3.68 -11.07
CA THR A 45 5.84 4.81 -10.27
C THR A 45 5.45 6.15 -10.90
N ILE A 46 5.52 6.25 -12.24
CA ILE A 46 5.08 7.44 -12.97
C ILE A 46 3.57 7.62 -12.83
N ILE A 47 2.79 6.54 -13.01
CA ILE A 47 1.33 6.57 -12.83
C ILE A 47 0.98 7.01 -11.41
N TYR A 48 1.57 6.38 -10.40
CA TYR A 48 1.37 6.72 -8.99
C TYR A 48 1.65 8.20 -8.72
N THR A 49 2.76 8.72 -9.23
CA THR A 49 3.15 10.12 -9.05
C THR A 49 2.13 11.06 -9.69
N LYS A 50 1.70 10.78 -10.92
CA LYS A 50 0.66 11.58 -11.62
C LYS A 50 -0.67 11.56 -10.86
N ILE A 51 -1.09 10.40 -10.35
CA ILE A 51 -2.31 10.27 -9.53
C ILE A 51 -2.17 11.12 -8.27
N LYS A 52 -1.05 11.03 -7.55
CA LYS A 52 -0.82 11.86 -6.38
C LYS A 52 -0.88 13.34 -6.73
N THR A 53 -0.25 13.80 -7.82
CA THR A 53 -0.37 15.18 -8.30
C THR A 53 -1.81 15.60 -8.58
N ILE A 54 -2.64 14.72 -9.16
CA ILE A 54 -4.06 14.99 -9.36
C ILE A 54 -4.75 15.17 -8.02
N LEU A 55 -4.58 14.25 -7.07
CA LEU A 55 -5.20 14.31 -5.74
C LEU A 55 -4.83 15.59 -4.98
N LEU A 56 -3.58 16.06 -5.12
CA LEU A 56 -3.13 17.33 -4.55
C LEU A 56 -3.94 18.54 -5.05
N LYS A 57 -4.32 18.54 -6.34
CA LYS A 57 -5.09 19.65 -6.94
C LYS A 57 -6.51 19.76 -6.41
N PHE A 58 -7.08 18.66 -5.89
CA PHE A 58 -8.43 18.67 -5.33
C PHE A 58 -8.51 19.25 -3.92
N LYS A 59 -7.39 19.72 -3.34
CA LYS A 59 -7.33 20.31 -1.99
C LYS A 59 -8.15 19.50 -0.98
N LEU A 60 -8.08 18.17 -1.10
CA LEU A 60 -8.71 17.28 -0.14
C LEU A 60 -8.18 17.71 1.22
N THR A 61 -9.10 18.01 2.14
CA THR A 61 -8.81 18.64 3.45
C THR A 61 -7.79 17.87 4.29
N SER A 62 -7.38 16.67 3.85
CA SER A 62 -6.14 16.02 4.24
C SER A 62 -5.53 15.22 3.09
N PHE A 63 -4.20 15.34 2.92
CA PHE A 63 -3.36 14.53 2.03
C PHE A 63 -3.47 13.01 2.29
N SER A 64 -4.04 12.61 3.43
CA SER A 64 -4.10 11.23 3.92
C SER A 64 -5.44 10.52 3.65
N ASN A 65 -6.42 11.15 2.99
CA ASN A 65 -7.78 10.56 2.93
C ASN A 65 -7.94 9.48 1.85
N ILE A 66 -7.13 9.53 0.78
CA ILE A 66 -7.16 8.55 -0.31
C ILE A 66 -5.78 7.90 -0.44
N SER A 67 -5.75 6.59 -0.26
CA SER A 67 -4.60 5.74 -0.53
C SER A 67 -4.66 5.27 -1.98
N VAL A 68 -3.48 5.09 -2.57
CA VAL A 68 -3.30 4.77 -3.99
C VAL A 68 -2.30 3.64 -4.07
N ILE A 69 -2.70 2.54 -4.70
CA ILE A 69 -1.82 1.45 -5.07
C ILE A 69 -1.86 1.33 -6.59
N VAL A 70 -0.70 1.18 -7.21
CA VAL A 70 -0.57 0.92 -8.65
C VAL A 70 0.17 -0.40 -8.85
N PHE A 71 -0.43 -1.28 -9.64
CA PHE A 71 0.08 -2.60 -9.92
C PHE A 71 -0.14 -2.94 -11.40
N ASN A 72 0.94 -2.91 -12.19
CA ASN A 72 0.93 -3.19 -13.63
C ASN A 72 -0.14 -2.38 -14.40
N GLY A 73 -0.20 -1.07 -14.12
CA GLY A 73 -1.20 -0.17 -14.69
C GLY A 73 -2.61 -0.30 -14.09
N GLU A 74 -2.84 -1.22 -13.16
CA GLU A 74 -4.09 -1.31 -12.40
C GLU A 74 -4.00 -0.42 -11.15
N VAL A 75 -4.99 0.44 -10.96
CA VAL A 75 -5.00 1.43 -9.90
C VAL A 75 -6.09 1.08 -8.89
N LEU A 76 -5.69 0.83 -7.64
CA LEU A 76 -6.60 0.69 -6.52
C LEU A 76 -6.63 1.99 -5.72
N LEU A 77 -7.84 2.53 -5.53
CA LEU A 77 -8.08 3.74 -4.74
C LEU A 77 -8.97 3.37 -3.55
N THR A 78 -8.48 3.64 -2.36
CA THR A 78 -9.14 3.33 -1.09
C THR A 78 -9.18 4.56 -0.20
N GLY A 79 -10.17 4.65 0.67
CA GLY A 79 -10.26 5.71 1.66
C GLY A 79 -11.57 6.48 1.61
N VAL A 80 -11.52 7.78 1.93
CA VAL A 80 -12.73 8.61 2.05
C VAL A 80 -12.67 9.91 1.29
N ILE A 81 -13.85 10.34 0.86
CA ILE A 81 -14.09 11.65 0.28
C ILE A 81 -15.44 12.19 0.77
N GLN A 82 -15.57 13.50 0.87
CA GLN A 82 -16.79 14.13 1.38
C GLN A 82 -17.83 14.38 0.27
N ASP A 83 -17.37 14.54 -0.97
CA ASP A 83 -18.20 14.87 -2.12
C ASP A 83 -18.07 13.79 -3.22
N GLY A 84 -19.22 13.27 -3.65
CA GLY A 84 -19.32 12.31 -4.75
C GLY A 84 -18.94 12.92 -6.11
N ILE A 85 -19.12 14.23 -6.30
CA ILE A 85 -18.75 14.92 -7.54
C ILE A 85 -17.22 14.95 -7.68
N ASP A 86 -16.51 15.31 -6.60
CA ASP A 86 -15.05 15.26 -6.59
C ASP A 86 -14.53 13.84 -6.80
N ARG A 87 -15.20 12.82 -6.23
CA ARG A 87 -14.86 11.41 -6.51
C ARG A 87 -14.89 11.13 -8.01
N LEU A 88 -15.99 11.45 -8.68
CA LEU A 88 -16.12 11.23 -10.12
C LEU A 88 -15.08 12.00 -10.93
N ARG A 89 -14.80 13.26 -10.56
CA ARG A 89 -13.81 14.10 -11.25
C ARG A 89 -12.38 13.56 -11.07
N ILE A 90 -12.06 13.02 -9.89
CA ILE A 90 -10.79 12.33 -9.62
C ILE A 90 -10.66 11.09 -10.50
N ILE A 91 -11.66 10.20 -10.49
CA ILE A 91 -11.64 8.97 -11.29
C ILE A 91 -11.47 9.30 -12.77
N LYS A 92 -12.22 10.26 -13.30
CA LYS A 92 -12.11 10.70 -14.70
C LYS A 92 -10.69 11.15 -15.04
N LYS A 93 -10.08 11.99 -14.22
CA LYS A 93 -8.70 12.48 -14.46
C LYS A 93 -7.65 11.38 -14.35
N ILE A 94 -7.84 10.42 -13.44
CA ILE A 94 -6.93 9.26 -13.33
C ILE A 94 -7.02 8.42 -14.60
N TRP A 95 -8.22 8.30 -15.18
CA TRP A 95 -8.43 7.54 -16.40
C TRP A 95 -7.72 8.10 -17.63
N GLU A 96 -7.51 9.42 -17.65
CA GLU A 96 -6.80 10.13 -18.73
C GLU A 96 -5.27 9.88 -18.68
N ILE A 97 -4.75 9.26 -17.61
CA ILE A 97 -3.32 8.96 -17.48
C ILE A 97 -2.96 7.78 -18.38
N LYS A 98 -2.04 8.02 -19.33
CA LYS A 98 -1.44 6.95 -20.14
C LYS A 98 -0.84 5.85 -19.25
N GLY A 99 -1.17 4.60 -19.55
CA GLY A 99 -0.70 3.39 -18.84
C GLY A 99 -1.66 2.89 -17.76
N VAL A 100 -2.71 3.65 -17.42
CA VAL A 100 -3.76 3.15 -16.53
C VAL A 100 -4.69 2.24 -17.34
N ASN A 101 -4.80 0.98 -16.92
CA ASN A 101 -5.57 -0.06 -17.60
C ASN A 101 -6.85 -0.46 -16.87
N THR A 102 -6.89 -0.29 -15.55
CA THR A 102 -8.05 -0.61 -14.70
C THR A 102 -8.03 0.30 -13.48
N ILE A 103 -9.21 0.73 -13.03
CA ILE A 103 -9.37 1.49 -11.79
C ILE A 103 -10.35 0.74 -10.88
N TYR A 104 -9.86 0.24 -9.75
CA TYR A 104 -10.66 -0.28 -8.64
C TYR A 104 -10.96 0.88 -7.68
N ASN A 105 -12.19 1.38 -7.73
CA ASN A 105 -12.63 2.51 -6.92
C ASN A 105 -13.35 2.05 -5.66
N GLU A 106 -12.62 2.01 -4.54
CA GLU A 106 -13.10 1.65 -3.21
C GLU A 106 -13.11 2.89 -2.28
N ILE A 107 -13.27 4.09 -2.88
CA ILE A 107 -13.42 5.34 -2.13
C ILE A 107 -14.86 5.46 -1.61
N VAL A 108 -14.99 5.54 -0.29
CA VAL A 108 -16.25 5.69 0.41
C VAL A 108 -16.59 7.18 0.59
N ILE A 109 -17.86 7.55 0.43
CA ILE A 109 -18.31 8.92 0.66
C ILE A 109 -18.67 9.08 2.15
N GLU A 110 -17.75 9.67 2.92
CA GLU A 110 -17.93 9.88 4.36
C GLU A 110 -17.17 11.10 4.86
N LYS A 111 -17.65 11.68 5.96
CA LYS A 111 -17.06 12.89 6.54
C LYS A 111 -15.79 12.61 7.35
N ASN A 112 -15.75 11.50 8.09
CA ASN A 112 -14.71 11.25 9.09
C ASN A 112 -14.19 9.81 9.04
N TYR A 113 -12.86 9.68 9.13
CA TYR A 113 -12.17 8.44 9.40
C TYR A 113 -11.53 8.53 10.79
N SER A 114 -12.12 7.84 11.76
CA SER A 114 -11.66 7.92 13.16
C SER A 114 -10.20 7.49 13.30
N ILE A 115 -9.42 8.26 14.06
CA ILE A 115 -8.00 7.97 14.33
C ILE A 115 -7.82 6.59 14.96
N TYR A 116 -8.77 6.17 15.81
CA TYR A 116 -8.76 4.86 16.46
C TYR A 116 -8.93 3.72 15.45
N GLN A 117 -9.86 3.89 14.50
CA GLN A 117 -10.05 2.91 13.43
C GLN A 117 -8.83 2.85 12.51
N LYS A 118 -8.26 4.01 12.17
CA LYS A 118 -7.02 4.09 11.39
C LYS A 118 -5.86 3.34 12.05
N SER A 119 -5.70 3.46 13.37
CA SER A 119 -4.67 2.71 14.10
C SER A 119 -4.89 1.20 14.02
N LYS A 120 -6.14 0.72 14.12
CA LYS A 120 -6.44 -0.72 13.93
C LYS A 120 -6.09 -1.20 12.53
N ASP A 121 -6.44 -0.41 11.52
CA ASP A 121 -6.19 -0.77 10.12
C ASP A 121 -4.69 -0.76 9.79
N VAL A 122 -3.90 0.16 10.37
CA VAL A 122 -2.43 0.14 10.27
C VAL A 122 -1.85 -1.14 10.89
N ILE A 123 -2.35 -1.56 12.05
CA ILE A 123 -1.89 -2.79 12.70
C ILE A 123 -2.25 -4.02 11.85
N LEU A 124 -3.47 -4.09 11.31
CA LEU A 124 -3.88 -5.16 10.40
C LEU A 124 -2.99 -5.21 9.16
N ASN A 125 -2.79 -4.08 8.49
CA ASN A 125 -1.95 -3.99 7.30
C ASN A 125 -0.51 -4.46 7.58
N SER A 126 0.06 -4.04 8.72
CA SER A 126 1.38 -4.49 9.16
C SER A 126 1.44 -6.00 9.41
N LYS A 127 0.45 -6.58 10.11
CA LYS A 127 0.40 -8.05 10.34
C LYS A 127 0.40 -8.82 9.02
N ILE A 128 -0.40 -8.39 8.06
CA ILE A 128 -0.51 -9.06 6.76
C ILE A 128 0.79 -8.92 5.97
N LYS A 129 1.37 -7.71 5.93
CA LYS A 129 2.67 -7.48 5.27
C LYS A 129 3.77 -8.33 5.89
N THR A 130 3.83 -8.40 7.22
CA THR A 130 4.79 -9.25 7.93
C THR A 130 4.61 -10.72 7.54
N PHE A 131 3.38 -11.24 7.52
CA PHE A 131 3.13 -12.62 7.09
C PHE A 131 3.64 -12.89 5.67
N ILE A 132 3.31 -12.01 4.72
CA ILE A 132 3.73 -12.14 3.31
C ILE A 132 5.25 -12.06 3.18
N LEU A 133 5.91 -11.17 3.93
CA LEU A 133 7.36 -11.02 3.88
C LEU A 133 8.13 -12.22 4.44
N PHE A 134 7.61 -12.88 5.47
CA PHE A 134 8.29 -13.99 6.13
C PHE A 134 7.86 -15.38 5.65
N ASN A 135 6.81 -15.47 4.84
CA ASN A 135 6.37 -16.74 4.28
C ASN A 135 7.12 -17.06 2.99
N LYS A 136 7.94 -18.12 3.02
CA LYS A 136 8.79 -18.55 1.90
C LYS A 136 8.01 -19.02 0.67
N LYS A 137 6.73 -19.36 0.82
CA LYS A 137 5.87 -19.81 -0.28
C LYS A 137 5.24 -18.66 -1.05
N ILE A 138 5.37 -17.43 -0.55
CA ILE A 138 4.73 -16.24 -1.10
C ILE A 138 5.80 -15.30 -1.63
N LEU A 139 5.63 -14.84 -2.87
CA LEU A 139 6.50 -13.82 -3.43
C LEU A 139 6.00 -12.43 -3.02
N SER A 140 6.57 -11.86 -1.96
CA SER A 140 6.11 -10.59 -1.38
C SER A 140 5.99 -9.44 -2.38
N ASN A 141 6.87 -9.39 -3.37
CA ASN A 141 6.90 -8.32 -4.36
C ASN A 141 5.74 -8.39 -5.37
N ASN A 142 5.02 -9.51 -5.41
CA ASN A 142 3.89 -9.69 -6.31
C ASN A 142 2.56 -9.22 -5.71
N TYR A 143 2.54 -8.74 -4.46
CA TYR A 143 1.34 -8.28 -3.78
C TYR A 143 1.48 -6.88 -3.23
N SER A 144 0.36 -6.17 -3.19
CA SER A 144 0.21 -4.90 -2.49
C SER A 144 -1.11 -4.92 -1.75
N ILE A 145 -1.11 -4.32 -0.56
CA ILE A 145 -2.24 -4.40 0.37
C ILE A 145 -2.53 -3.02 0.93
N ASP A 146 -3.82 -2.75 1.05
CA ASP A 146 -4.33 -1.70 1.91
C ASP A 146 -5.44 -2.20 2.82
N THR A 147 -5.71 -1.47 3.89
CA THR A 147 -6.80 -1.80 4.81
C THR A 147 -7.57 -0.54 5.17
N TYR A 148 -8.88 -0.61 5.02
CA TYR A 148 -9.79 0.49 5.35
C TYR A 148 -11.00 -0.03 6.11
N LYS A 149 -11.16 0.41 7.36
CA LYS A 149 -12.26 0.04 8.27
C LYS A 149 -12.42 -1.46 8.52
N GLY A 150 -11.32 -2.21 8.52
CA GLY A 150 -11.29 -3.66 8.62
C GLY A 150 -11.61 -4.40 7.31
N ILE A 151 -11.78 -3.68 6.20
CA ILE A 151 -11.81 -4.28 4.85
C ILE A 151 -10.39 -4.29 4.32
N VAL A 152 -9.87 -5.47 4.00
CA VAL A 152 -8.55 -5.65 3.40
C VAL A 152 -8.71 -5.69 1.89
N TYR A 153 -7.94 -4.87 1.19
CA TYR A 153 -7.84 -4.87 -0.26
C TYR A 153 -6.49 -5.44 -0.65
N LEU A 154 -6.50 -6.56 -1.37
CA LEU A 154 -5.33 -7.26 -1.84
C LEU A 154 -5.29 -7.16 -3.37
N ILE A 155 -4.20 -6.64 -3.93
CA ILE A 155 -3.97 -6.57 -5.38
C ILE A 155 -2.61 -7.19 -5.70
N GLY A 156 -2.51 -7.88 -6.82
CA GLY A 156 -1.25 -8.53 -7.18
C GLY A 156 -1.38 -9.64 -8.20
N VAL A 157 -0.33 -10.46 -8.29
CA VAL A 157 -0.33 -11.68 -9.09
C VAL A 157 0.19 -12.85 -8.26
N SER A 158 -0.44 -14.01 -8.38
CA SER A 158 0.05 -15.25 -7.78
C SER A 158 0.71 -16.14 -8.83
N GLU A 159 1.70 -16.92 -8.40
CA GLU A 159 2.33 -17.94 -9.24
C GLU A 159 1.50 -19.21 -9.30
N SER A 160 0.79 -19.53 -8.22
CA SER A 160 -0.07 -20.70 -8.13
C SER A 160 -1.40 -20.37 -7.45
N LEU A 161 -2.37 -21.30 -7.58
CA LEU A 161 -3.62 -21.20 -6.84
C LEU A 161 -3.40 -21.42 -5.35
N GLU A 162 -2.45 -22.28 -4.99
CA GLU A 162 -2.11 -22.58 -3.59
C GLU A 162 -1.55 -21.35 -2.89
N GLU A 163 -0.64 -20.60 -3.54
CA GLU A 163 -0.09 -19.36 -2.99
C GLU A 163 -1.19 -18.33 -2.74
N MET A 164 -2.09 -18.14 -3.72
CA MET A 164 -3.23 -17.23 -3.59
C MET A 164 -4.14 -17.63 -2.43
N GLN A 165 -4.51 -18.92 -2.34
CA GLN A 165 -5.36 -19.43 -1.28
C GLN A 165 -4.70 -19.32 0.10
N GLU A 166 -3.40 -19.54 0.21
CA GLU A 166 -2.66 -19.41 1.46
C GLU A 166 -2.73 -17.98 2.00
N ILE A 167 -2.53 -16.98 1.15
CA ILE A 167 -2.65 -15.56 1.52
C ILE A 167 -4.08 -15.22 1.91
N GLU A 168 -5.05 -15.58 1.07
CA GLU A 168 -6.45 -15.22 1.32
C GLU A 168 -6.99 -15.85 2.60
N ASN A 169 -6.67 -17.12 2.84
CA ASN A 169 -7.10 -17.84 4.04
C ASN A 169 -6.44 -17.27 5.28
N TYR A 170 -5.15 -16.92 5.21
CA TYR A 170 -4.49 -16.22 6.31
C TYR A 170 -5.21 -14.92 6.65
N ILE A 171 -5.44 -14.05 5.66
CA ILE A 171 -6.08 -12.74 5.87
C ILE A 171 -7.49 -12.88 6.45
N LYS A 172 -8.31 -13.80 5.91
CA LYS A 172 -9.69 -14.04 6.37
C LYS A 172 -9.76 -14.45 7.85
N ASN A 173 -8.71 -15.09 8.37
CA ASN A 173 -8.65 -15.58 9.75
C ASN A 173 -8.01 -14.59 10.75
N ILE A 174 -7.55 -13.41 10.31
CA ILE A 174 -6.99 -12.42 11.23
C ILE A 174 -8.10 -11.72 12.01
N ASP A 175 -7.99 -11.72 13.33
CA ASP A 175 -8.88 -10.95 14.21
C ASP A 175 -8.94 -9.47 13.80
N GLY A 176 -10.16 -9.00 13.54
CA GLY A 176 -10.43 -7.62 13.12
C GLY A 176 -10.59 -7.42 11.62
N VAL A 177 -10.30 -8.44 10.80
CA VAL A 177 -10.68 -8.44 9.38
C VAL A 177 -12.17 -8.71 9.27
N LYS A 178 -12.89 -7.80 8.63
CA LYS A 178 -14.33 -7.91 8.37
C LYS A 178 -14.63 -8.47 7.00
N LYS A 179 -13.78 -8.13 6.03
CA LYS A 179 -13.94 -8.53 4.62
C LYS A 179 -12.59 -8.50 3.92
N LEU A 180 -12.37 -9.46 3.03
CA LEU A 180 -11.29 -9.43 2.05
C LEU A 180 -11.90 -9.12 0.67
N VAL A 181 -11.32 -8.14 -0.01
CA VAL A 181 -11.55 -7.86 -1.44
C VAL A 181 -10.23 -8.14 -2.16
N SER A 182 -10.24 -9.15 -3.03
CA SER A 182 -9.06 -9.65 -3.72
C SER A 182 -9.16 -9.33 -5.21
N PHE A 183 -8.14 -8.63 -5.72
CA PHE A 183 -7.90 -8.34 -7.13
C PHE A 183 -6.64 -9.09 -7.62
N VAL A 184 -6.29 -10.19 -6.94
CA VAL A 184 -5.16 -11.03 -7.33
C VAL A 184 -5.52 -11.82 -8.58
N LYS A 185 -4.60 -11.85 -9.54
CA LYS A 185 -4.71 -12.67 -10.75
C LYS A 185 -3.69 -13.80 -10.66
N GLN A 186 -4.01 -14.97 -11.20
CA GLN A 186 -3.02 -16.03 -11.34
C GLN A 186 -2.29 -15.88 -12.68
N VAL A 187 -0.95 -15.96 -12.67
CA VAL A 187 -0.17 -16.08 -13.91
C VAL A 187 -0.42 -17.48 -14.48
N ARG A 188 -0.88 -17.56 -15.73
CA ARG A 188 -0.97 -18.83 -16.48
C ARG A 188 0.39 -19.24 -17.03
#